data_AF-A0A524LBZ9-F1
#
_entry.id   AF-A0A524LBZ9-F1
#
_cell.length_a   1.000
_cell.length_b   1.000
_cell.length_c   1.000
_cell.angle_alpha   90.00
_cell.angle_beta   90.00
_cell.angle_gamma   90.00
#
_symmetry.space_group_name_H-M   'P 1'
#
loop_
_entity.id
_entity.type
_entity.pdbx_description
1 polymer ?
#
loop_
_entity_poly.entity_id
_entity_poly.type
_entity_poly.pdbx_seq_one_letter_code
_entity_poly.pdbx_strand_id
1 'polypeptide(L)'
;MSFPQVRTTAMEFPSTILGFLGIQIPEGLLPPNQELMEKFNAKAVVMVVIDNFGLFEAVVYKPEALIKNMEALAVIETDDPYAVPLIKTLINGPHQDFHLINHVKSYGKTTQVICREQDMVTFNFGPGYTVNPRDDMATYIESTKHIFKS
;
A
#
# COMPACT_ATOMS: atom_id res chain seq x y z
N MET A 1 -5.30 19.15 15.13
CA MET A 1 -4.00 18.43 15.12
C MET A 1 -3.44 18.59 13.72
N SER A 2 -2.24 19.16 13.59
CA SER A 2 -1.53 19.25 12.31
C SER A 2 -0.57 18.07 12.27
N PHE A 3 -0.80 17.12 11.37
CA PHE A 3 0.13 16.01 11.15
C PHE A 3 1.22 16.49 10.19
N PRO A 4 2.50 16.08 10.38
CA PRO A 4 3.54 16.40 9.42
C PRO A 4 3.14 15.81 8.06
N GLN A 5 3.11 16.69 7.06
CA GLN A 5 2.79 16.31 5.68
C GLN A 5 4.08 15.96 4.97
N VAL A 6 4.14 14.77 4.40
CA VAL A 6 5.25 14.33 3.55
C VAL A 6 4.75 14.28 2.12
N ARG A 7 5.53 14.80 1.18
CA ARG A 7 5.24 14.64 -0.25
C ARG A 7 6.03 13.46 -0.77
N THR A 8 5.37 12.65 -1.57
CA THR A 8 5.97 11.51 -2.25
C THR A 8 5.34 11.36 -3.63
N THR A 9 6.00 10.67 -4.54
CA THR A 9 5.42 10.28 -5.82
C THR A 9 4.91 8.84 -5.77
N ALA A 10 3.99 8.49 -6.65
CA ALA A 10 3.57 7.09 -6.82
C ALA A 10 4.75 6.17 -7.23
N MET A 11 5.78 6.75 -7.86
CA MET A 11 6.96 6.06 -8.37
C MET A 11 7.99 5.72 -7.28
N GLU A 12 8.04 6.52 -6.20
CA GLU A 12 8.88 6.24 -5.02
C GLU A 12 8.23 5.24 -4.06
N PHE A 13 6.92 5.03 -4.17
CA PHE A 13 6.17 4.18 -3.26
C PHE A 13 6.71 2.74 -3.19
N PRO A 14 6.93 2.01 -4.31
CA PRO A 14 7.44 0.64 -4.22
C PRO A 14 8.77 0.57 -3.46
N SER A 15 9.70 1.45 -3.78
CA SER A 15 11.02 1.51 -3.12
C SER A 15 10.92 1.84 -1.64
N THR A 16 9.99 2.71 -1.26
CA THR A 16 9.74 3.06 0.14
C THR A 16 9.25 1.85 0.93
N ILE A 17 8.32 1.07 0.35
CA ILE A 17 7.84 -0.18 0.96
C ILE A 17 8.99 -1.21 1.07
N LEU A 18 9.82 -1.37 0.04
CA LEU A 18 11.00 -2.25 0.09
C LEU A 18 11.98 -1.82 1.18
N GLY A 19 12.24 -0.51 1.29
CA GLY A 19 13.07 0.08 2.33
C GLY A 19 12.57 -0.25 3.74
N PHE A 20 11.27 -0.07 4.00
CA PHE A 20 10.66 -0.45 5.28
C PHE A 20 10.80 -1.94 5.61
N LEU A 21 10.82 -2.81 4.60
CA LEU A 21 10.98 -4.25 4.79
C LEU A 21 12.44 -4.71 4.87
N GLY A 22 13.39 -3.78 4.72
CA GLY A 22 14.82 -4.07 4.66
C GLY A 22 15.22 -4.88 3.43
N ILE A 23 14.50 -4.71 2.32
CA ILE A 23 14.74 -5.40 1.06
C ILE A 23 15.58 -4.49 0.15
N GLN A 24 16.52 -5.09 -0.58
CA GLN A 24 17.33 -4.36 -1.55
C GLN A 24 16.44 -3.83 -2.68
N ILE A 25 16.61 -2.56 -3.01
CA ILE A 25 15.85 -1.89 -4.08
C ILE A 25 16.47 -2.30 -5.43
N PRO A 26 15.69 -2.89 -6.36
CA PRO A 26 16.15 -3.22 -7.70
C PRO A 26 16.68 -2.01 -8.47
N GLU A 27 17.61 -2.25 -9.39
CA GLU A 27 18.05 -1.22 -10.33
C GLU A 27 16.88 -0.69 -11.16
N GLY A 28 16.90 0.62 -11.40
CA GLY A 28 15.88 1.30 -12.21
C GLY A 28 14.63 1.75 -11.45
N LEU A 29 14.45 1.38 -10.18
CA LEU A 29 13.46 2.05 -9.32
C LEU A 29 14.00 3.38 -8.79
N LEU A 30 13.11 4.32 -8.49
CA LEU A 30 13.48 5.53 -7.78
C LEU A 30 13.95 5.20 -6.35
N PRO A 31 14.79 6.04 -5.72
CA PRO A 31 15.12 5.87 -4.30
C PRO A 31 13.86 5.92 -3.42
N PRO A 32 13.90 5.33 -2.22
CA PRO A 32 12.79 5.42 -1.28
C PRO A 32 12.66 6.86 -0.76
N ASN A 33 11.46 7.23 -0.35
CA ASN A 33 11.22 8.54 0.26
C ASN A 33 11.99 8.63 1.60
N GLN A 34 13.06 9.41 1.62
CA GLN A 34 13.97 9.47 2.78
C GLN A 34 13.28 10.03 4.02
N GLU A 35 12.37 11.00 3.86
CA GLU A 35 11.65 11.58 4.99
C GLU A 35 10.78 10.53 5.70
N LEU A 36 10.14 9.64 4.94
CA LEU A 36 9.39 8.50 5.53
C LEU A 36 10.33 7.47 6.15
N MET A 37 11.46 7.17 5.50
CA MET A 37 12.44 6.20 6.01
C MET A 37 13.10 6.64 7.33
N GLU A 38 13.33 7.94 7.52
CA GLU A 38 13.89 8.49 8.77
C GLU A 38 12.86 8.50 9.91
N LYS A 39 11.57 8.64 9.60
CA LYS A 39 10.49 8.70 10.60
C LYS A 39 10.09 7.34 11.13
N PHE A 40 10.12 6.29 10.30
CA PHE A 40 9.53 5.01 10.63
C PHE A 40 10.53 3.85 10.51
N ASN A 41 10.55 3.00 11.55
CA ASN A 41 11.25 1.72 11.53
C ASN A 41 10.22 0.58 11.64
N ALA A 42 9.72 0.12 10.50
CA ALA A 42 8.62 -0.84 10.44
C ALA A 42 9.11 -2.29 10.60
N LYS A 43 8.39 -3.08 11.42
CA LYS A 43 8.57 -4.54 11.46
C LYS A 43 7.73 -5.27 10.43
N ALA A 44 6.60 -4.67 10.08
CA ALA A 44 5.63 -5.18 9.11
C ALA A 44 4.99 -3.98 8.41
N VAL A 45 4.55 -4.20 7.17
CA VAL A 45 3.82 -3.21 6.38
C VAL A 45 2.43 -3.75 6.10
N VAL A 46 1.41 -2.99 6.49
CA VAL A 46 0.01 -3.27 6.18
C VAL A 46 -0.49 -2.15 5.29
N MET A 47 -0.93 -2.49 4.08
CA MET A 47 -1.51 -1.55 3.13
C MET A 47 -3.01 -1.74 3.07
N VAL A 48 -3.76 -0.70 3.41
CA VAL A 48 -5.22 -0.66 3.30
C VAL A 48 -5.59 0.35 2.24
N VAL A 49 -6.25 -0.11 1.18
CA VAL A 49 -6.73 0.74 0.08
C VAL A 49 -8.23 0.90 0.24
N ILE A 50 -8.69 2.15 0.31
CA ILE A 50 -10.11 2.49 0.39
C ILE A 50 -10.45 3.28 -0.86
N ASP A 51 -11.23 2.67 -1.74
CA ASP A 51 -11.69 3.34 -2.96
C ASP A 51 -12.79 4.37 -2.65
N ASN A 52 -12.83 5.45 -3.44
CA ASN A 52 -13.78 6.56 -3.27
C ASN A 52 -13.76 7.21 -1.87
N PHE A 53 -12.65 7.14 -1.14
CA PHE A 53 -12.47 7.84 0.13
C PHE A 53 -11.56 9.05 -0.06
N GLY A 54 -12.17 10.25 -0.07
CA GLY A 54 -11.47 11.50 -0.31
C GLY A 54 -11.01 12.21 0.95
N LEU A 55 -10.23 13.27 0.75
CA LEU A 55 -9.82 14.18 1.82
C LEU A 55 -11.02 14.88 2.47
N PHE A 56 -12.12 15.09 1.73
CA PHE A 56 -13.34 15.68 2.27
C PHE A 56 -13.94 14.79 3.36
N GLU A 57 -14.09 13.50 3.11
CA GLU A 57 -14.61 12.52 4.06
C GLU A 57 -13.71 12.46 5.30
N ALA A 58 -12.39 12.45 5.11
CA ALA A 58 -11.43 12.47 6.21
C ALA A 58 -11.55 13.72 7.09
N VAL A 59 -11.76 14.89 6.49
CA VAL A 59 -11.87 16.18 7.21
C VAL A 59 -13.23 16.37 7.87
N VAL A 60 -14.31 15.95 7.21
CA VAL A 60 -15.69 16.14 7.68
C VAL A 60 -16.09 15.10 8.71
N TYR A 61 -15.91 13.81 8.39
CA TYR A 61 -16.31 12.73 9.28
C TYR A 61 -15.29 12.45 10.38
N LYS A 62 -14.04 12.90 10.20
CA LYS A 62 -12.93 12.70 11.14
C LYS A 62 -12.92 11.30 11.72
N PRO A 63 -12.85 10.24 10.88
CA PRO A 63 -12.96 8.87 11.35
C PRO A 63 -11.85 8.58 12.35
N GLU A 64 -12.16 8.66 13.65
CA GLU A 64 -11.15 8.61 14.71
C GLU A 64 -10.33 7.31 14.63
N ALA A 65 -10.96 6.22 14.23
CA ALA A 65 -10.29 4.93 14.03
C ALA A 65 -9.15 4.98 13.00
N LEU A 66 -9.21 5.88 12.01
CA LEU A 66 -8.19 6.02 10.96
C LEU A 66 -7.17 7.12 11.27
N ILE A 67 -7.62 8.28 11.78
CA ILE A 67 -6.76 9.47 11.85
C ILE A 67 -6.22 9.78 13.26
N LYS A 68 -6.76 9.17 14.33
CA LYS A 68 -6.41 9.54 15.72
C LYS A 68 -4.94 9.29 16.04
N ASN A 69 -4.37 8.20 15.53
CA ASN A 69 -2.99 7.81 15.74
C ASN A 69 -2.13 7.99 14.48
N MET A 70 -2.57 8.85 13.55
CA MET A 70 -1.82 9.10 12.32
C MET A 70 -0.55 9.90 12.67
N GLU A 71 0.62 9.34 12.35
CA GLU A 71 1.92 9.97 12.63
C GLU A 71 2.44 10.83 11.45
N ALA A 72 2.05 10.48 10.23
CA ALA A 72 2.38 11.23 9.02
C ALA A 72 1.22 11.17 8.01
N LEU A 73 1.03 12.25 7.26
CA LEU A 73 0.16 12.29 6.09
C LEU A 73 1.01 12.37 4.83
N ALA A 74 1.12 11.26 4.10
CA ALA A 74 1.83 11.23 2.83
C ALA A 74 0.88 11.61 1.68
N VAL A 75 1.20 12.68 0.95
CA VAL A 75 0.49 13.08 -0.26
C VAL A 75 1.22 12.48 -1.46
N ILE A 76 0.54 11.58 -2.18
CA ILE A 76 1.07 10.92 -3.36
C ILE A 76 0.77 11.76 -4.59
N GLU A 77 1.82 12.28 -5.24
CA GLU A 77 1.74 12.99 -6.52
C GLU A 77 1.75 11.97 -7.68
N THR A 78 0.79 12.12 -8.60
CA THR A 78 0.58 11.26 -9.78
C THR A 78 -0.07 12.05 -10.91
N ASP A 79 0.25 11.72 -12.16
CA ASP A 79 -0.41 12.29 -13.35
C ASP A 79 -1.76 11.62 -13.63
N ASP A 80 -1.96 10.40 -13.13
CA ASP A 80 -3.20 9.64 -13.27
C ASP A 80 -3.73 9.26 -11.87
N PRO A 81 -4.74 9.99 -11.35
CA PRO A 81 -5.28 9.77 -10.01
C PRO A 81 -6.40 8.73 -9.96
N TYR A 82 -6.76 8.10 -11.09
CA TYR A 82 -7.80 7.06 -11.07
C TYR A 82 -7.29 5.82 -10.33
N ALA A 83 -8.16 5.16 -9.56
CA ALA A 83 -7.79 4.09 -8.65
C ALA A 83 -6.99 2.96 -9.32
N VAL A 84 -7.47 2.45 -10.47
CA VAL A 84 -6.81 1.33 -11.15
C VAL A 84 -5.42 1.72 -11.70
N PRO A 85 -5.26 2.81 -12.48
CA PRO A 85 -3.93 3.28 -12.89
C PRO A 85 -2.99 3.54 -11.72
N LEU A 86 -3.47 4.23 -10.68
CA LEU A 86 -2.67 4.55 -9.51
C LEU A 86 -2.17 3.28 -8.81
N ILE A 87 -3.06 2.33 -8.50
CA ILE A 87 -2.68 1.08 -7.85
C ILE A 87 -1.68 0.28 -8.71
N LYS A 88 -1.87 0.25 -10.04
CA LYS A 88 -0.90 -0.37 -10.95
C LYS A 88 0.47 0.30 -10.86
N THR A 89 0.54 1.63 -10.80
CA THR A 89 1.80 2.36 -10.59
C THR A 89 2.42 2.04 -9.23
N LEU A 90 1.64 1.95 -8.16
CA LEU A 90 2.15 1.62 -6.82
C LEU A 90 2.70 0.18 -6.73
N ILE A 91 2.15 -0.75 -7.51
CA ILE A 91 2.57 -2.16 -7.49
C ILE A 91 3.70 -2.43 -8.48
N ASN A 92 3.65 -1.85 -9.68
CA ASN A 92 4.61 -2.14 -10.75
C ASN A 92 5.73 -1.09 -10.85
N GLY A 93 5.55 0.09 -10.25
CA GLY A 93 6.50 1.19 -10.37
C GLY A 93 6.75 1.57 -11.85
N PRO A 94 7.97 2.02 -12.19
CA PRO A 94 8.34 2.40 -13.56
C PRO A 94 8.48 1.24 -14.55
N HIS A 95 8.63 0.00 -14.09
CA HIS A 95 8.99 -1.13 -14.96
C HIS A 95 7.85 -2.13 -15.06
N GLN A 96 7.50 -2.53 -16.28
CA GLN A 96 6.40 -3.49 -16.50
C GLN A 96 6.70 -4.90 -15.96
N ASP A 97 7.97 -5.26 -15.84
CA ASP A 97 8.41 -6.57 -15.33
C ASP A 97 8.52 -6.61 -13.80
N PHE A 98 8.46 -5.46 -13.13
CA PHE A 98 8.48 -5.39 -11.68
C PHE A 98 7.06 -5.55 -11.13
N HIS A 99 6.93 -6.32 -10.06
CA HIS A 99 5.69 -6.41 -9.29
C HIS A 99 6.04 -6.52 -7.80
N LEU A 100 5.70 -5.47 -7.03
CA LEU A 100 6.10 -5.27 -5.64
C LEU A 100 5.86 -6.50 -4.77
N ILE A 101 4.64 -7.06 -4.80
CA ILE A 101 4.28 -8.19 -3.93
C ILE A 101 5.07 -9.46 -4.28
N ASN A 102 5.28 -9.72 -5.58
CA ASN A 102 6.06 -10.87 -6.05
C ASN A 102 7.54 -10.71 -5.67
N HIS A 103 8.07 -9.49 -5.78
CA HIS A 103 9.43 -9.17 -5.37
C HIS A 103 9.63 -9.31 -3.85
N VAL A 104 8.70 -8.80 -3.04
CA VAL A 104 8.74 -8.99 -1.58
C VAL A 104 8.70 -10.47 -1.21
N LYS A 105 7.89 -11.27 -1.90
CA LYS A 105 7.80 -12.72 -1.70
C LYS A 105 9.08 -13.45 -2.10
N SER A 106 9.77 -13.05 -3.18
CA SER A 106 11.02 -13.70 -3.60
C SER A 106 12.16 -13.51 -2.59
N TYR A 107 12.08 -12.48 -1.74
CA TYR A 107 12.95 -12.26 -0.58
C TYR A 107 12.55 -13.05 0.68
N GLY A 108 11.60 -13.99 0.57
CA GLY A 108 11.19 -14.86 1.67
C GLY A 108 10.31 -14.20 2.72
N LYS A 109 9.77 -13.00 2.45
CA LYS A 109 8.78 -12.36 3.33
C LYS A 109 7.42 -13.03 3.15
N THR A 110 6.66 -13.12 4.24
CA THR A 110 5.27 -13.56 4.17
C THR A 110 4.42 -12.42 3.59
N THR A 111 3.73 -12.69 2.49
CA THR A 111 2.83 -11.73 1.84
C THR A 111 1.44 -12.32 1.75
N GLN A 112 0.43 -11.47 1.96
CA GLN A 112 -0.97 -11.84 1.80
C GLN A 112 -1.75 -10.64 1.24
N VAL A 113 -2.59 -10.92 0.25
CA VAL A 113 -3.47 -9.93 -0.39
C VAL A 113 -4.91 -10.37 -0.19
N ILE A 114 -5.79 -9.44 0.18
CA ILE A 114 -7.21 -9.70 0.42
C ILE A 114 -7.98 -8.72 -0.48
N CYS A 115 -8.52 -9.24 -1.57
CA CYS A 115 -9.20 -8.42 -2.57
C CYS A 115 -10.24 -9.25 -3.32
N ARG A 116 -11.15 -8.62 -4.06
CA ARG A 116 -12.09 -9.36 -4.89
C ARG A 116 -11.34 -10.09 -6.01
N GLU A 117 -11.95 -11.13 -6.57
CA GLU A 117 -11.36 -11.91 -7.66
C GLU A 117 -11.04 -11.05 -8.89
N GLN A 118 -11.90 -10.07 -9.19
CA GLN A 118 -11.69 -9.10 -10.26
C GLN A 118 -10.42 -8.26 -10.03
N ASP A 119 -10.14 -7.88 -8.79
CA ASP A 119 -8.94 -7.09 -8.44
C ASP A 119 -7.68 -7.96 -8.56
N MET A 120 -7.77 -9.23 -8.16
CA MET A 120 -6.67 -10.20 -8.32
C MET A 120 -6.23 -10.28 -9.78
N VAL A 121 -7.17 -10.41 -10.71
CA VAL A 121 -6.89 -10.42 -12.15
C VAL A 121 -6.39 -9.05 -12.62
N THR A 122 -7.04 -7.96 -12.20
CA THR A 122 -6.72 -6.59 -12.65
C THR A 122 -5.31 -6.16 -12.27
N PHE A 123 -4.84 -6.55 -11.09
CA PHE A 123 -3.55 -6.19 -10.53
C PHE A 123 -2.51 -7.31 -10.62
N ASN A 124 -2.85 -8.44 -11.25
CA ASN A 124 -1.98 -9.59 -11.45
C ASN A 124 -1.43 -10.19 -10.14
N PHE A 125 -2.27 -10.25 -9.10
CA PHE A 125 -1.92 -10.91 -7.85
C PHE A 125 -1.97 -12.44 -8.01
N GLY A 126 -0.96 -13.11 -7.44
CA GLY A 126 -0.84 -14.57 -7.50
C GLY A 126 -1.84 -15.29 -6.60
N PRO A 127 -2.44 -16.41 -7.05
CA PRO A 127 -3.45 -17.15 -6.27
C PRO A 127 -2.87 -17.77 -4.99
N GLY A 128 -1.56 -18.04 -4.95
CA GLY A 128 -0.90 -18.65 -3.80
C GLY A 128 -0.70 -17.72 -2.60
N TYR A 129 -1.04 -16.44 -2.71
CA TYR A 129 -0.97 -15.47 -1.60
C TYR A 129 -2.21 -14.55 -1.54
N THR A 130 -3.23 -14.82 -2.35
CA THR A 130 -4.43 -14.00 -2.43
C THR A 130 -5.62 -14.73 -1.82
N VAL A 131 -6.39 -14.04 -1.01
CA VAL A 131 -7.71 -14.48 -0.54
C VAL A 131 -8.74 -13.64 -1.27
N ASN A 132 -9.76 -14.31 -1.82
CA ASN A 132 -10.84 -13.65 -2.56
C ASN A 132 -12.19 -13.73 -1.82
N PRO A 133 -12.49 -12.72 -0.97
CA PRO A 133 -13.80 -12.56 -0.38
C PRO A 133 -14.86 -12.22 -1.44
N ARG A 134 -16.12 -12.52 -1.11
CA ARG A 134 -17.26 -12.32 -2.01
C ARG A 134 -17.76 -10.87 -2.10
N ASP A 135 -17.59 -10.09 -1.03
CA ASP A 135 -18.16 -8.74 -0.85
C ASP A 135 -17.29 -7.88 0.09
N ASP A 136 -17.56 -6.58 0.18
CA ASP A 136 -16.74 -5.64 0.97
C ASP A 136 -16.77 -5.93 2.48
N MET A 137 -17.90 -6.41 2.98
CA MET A 137 -18.01 -6.77 4.40
C MET A 137 -17.15 -8.00 4.70
N ALA A 138 -17.14 -8.98 3.79
CA ALA A 138 -16.27 -10.14 3.88
C ALA A 138 -14.79 -9.75 3.75
N THR A 139 -14.44 -8.80 2.88
CA THR A 139 -13.09 -8.23 2.79
C THR A 139 -12.66 -7.57 4.09
N TYR A 140 -13.52 -6.76 4.68
CA TYR A 140 -13.24 -6.13 5.98
C TYR A 140 -13.02 -7.19 7.08
N ILE A 141 -13.96 -8.14 7.21
CA ILE A 141 -13.87 -9.21 8.21
C ILE A 141 -12.58 -10.01 8.04
N GLU A 142 -12.25 -10.40 6.81
CA GLU A 142 -11.04 -11.18 6.54
C GLU A 142 -9.78 -10.38 6.86
N SER A 143 -9.69 -9.13 6.41
CA SER A 143 -8.56 -8.23 6.71
C SER A 143 -8.30 -8.10 8.20
N THR A 144 -9.35 -7.95 9.02
CA THR A 144 -9.18 -7.84 10.47
C THR A 144 -8.57 -9.11 11.10
N LYS A 145 -8.90 -10.31 10.61
CA LYS A 145 -8.32 -11.56 11.13
C LYS A 145 -6.82 -11.64 10.97
N HIS A 146 -6.26 -11.04 9.91
CA HIS A 146 -4.83 -11.09 9.63
C HIS A 146 -4.04 -10.04 10.41
N ILE A 147 -4.65 -8.86 10.64
CA ILE A 147 -4.04 -7.80 11.44
C ILE A 147 -3.90 -8.24 12.91
N PHE A 148 -4.91 -8.90 13.49
CA PHE A 148 -4.90 -9.29 14.91
C PHE A 148 -4.26 -10.65 15.23
N LYS A 149 -3.85 -11.43 14.21
CA LYS A 149 -3.11 -12.68 14.39
C LYS A 149 -1.59 -12.50 14.43
N SER A 150 -1.11 -11.33 14.01
CA SER A 150 0.32 -10.97 13.91
C SER A 150 0.80 -10.28 15.19
#